data_AF-A0AA96XNL2-F1
#
_entry.id   AF-A0AA96XNL2-F1
#
_cell.length_a   1.000
_cell.length_b   1.000
_cell.length_c   1.000
_cell.angle_alpha   90.00
_cell.angle_beta   90.00
_cell.angle_gamma   90.00
#
_symmetry.space_group_name_H-M   'P 1'
#
loop_
_entity.id
_entity.type
_entity.pdbx_description
1 polymer ?
#
loop_
_entity_poly.entity_id
_entity_poly.type
_entity_poly.pdbx_seq_one_letter_code
_entity_poly.pdbx_strand_id
1 'polypeptide(L)'
;MKLTWEAVRGAERYEVEVSRAQEQRAVFTQTVTSLEAKLPVLPAGSYRWTVRAVGPAGPSEPSAPRHFELVSERLKLEVKKGQWQ
;
A
#
# COMPACT_ATOMS: atom_id res chain seq x y z
N MET A 1 -6.03 -5.52 -1.93
CA MET A 1 -5.02 -4.79 -2.73
C MET A 1 -3.63 -5.22 -2.30
N LYS A 2 -2.63 -5.16 -3.19
CA LYS A 2 -1.23 -5.47 -2.86
C LYS A 2 -0.32 -4.30 -3.22
N LEU A 3 0.74 -4.13 -2.46
CA LEU A 3 1.85 -3.23 -2.77
C LEU A 3 3.05 -4.07 -3.21
N THR A 4 3.78 -3.60 -4.21
CA THR A 4 4.95 -4.30 -4.79
C THR A 4 6.11 -3.34 -4.97
N TRP A 5 7.34 -3.82 -4.79
CA TRP A 5 8.57 -3.04 -4.93
C TRP A 5 9.71 -3.89 -5.47
N GLU A 6 10.80 -3.23 -5.86
CA GLU A 6 12.00 -3.89 -6.38
C GLU A 6 12.90 -4.41 -5.26
N ALA A 7 13.60 -5.50 -5.54
CA ALA A 7 14.53 -6.10 -4.58
C ALA A 7 15.73 -5.18 -4.30
N VAL A 8 16.10 -5.06 -3.03
CA VAL A 8 17.31 -4.36 -2.59
C VAL A 8 18.38 -5.39 -2.27
N ARG A 9 19.58 -5.23 -2.85
CA ARG A 9 20.70 -6.15 -2.61
C ARG A 9 21.07 -6.16 -1.12
N GLY A 10 21.15 -7.36 -0.55
CA GLY A 10 21.50 -7.55 0.86
C GLY A 10 20.33 -7.37 1.83
N ALA A 11 19.10 -7.15 1.34
CA ALA A 11 17.91 -7.17 2.16
C ALA A 11 17.51 -8.62 2.50
N GLU A 12 17.27 -8.88 3.78
CA GLU A 12 16.72 -10.15 4.29
C GLU A 12 15.20 -10.07 4.43
N ARG A 13 14.69 -8.87 4.74
CA ARG A 13 13.27 -8.56 4.87
C ARG A 13 12.99 -7.10 4.54
N TYR A 14 11.73 -6.76 4.45
CA TYR A 14 11.23 -5.42 4.17
C TYR A 14 10.21 -5.01 5.21
N GLU A 15 10.28 -3.76 5.63
CA GLU A 15 9.29 -3.12 6.48
C GLU A 15 8.50 -2.12 5.64
N VAL A 16 7.20 -2.37 5.53
CA VAL A 16 6.26 -1.55 4.76
C VAL A 16 5.44 -0.74 5.74
N GLU A 17 5.43 0.58 5.54
CA GLU A 17 4.59 1.49 6.30
C GLU A 17 3.62 2.19 5.36
N VAL A 18 2.36 2.28 5.79
CA VAL A 18 1.30 2.99 5.07
C VAL A 18 0.68 3.99 6.03
N SER A 19 0.59 5.24 5.60
CA SER A 19 -0.11 6.31 6.33
C SER A 19 -1.11 6.99 5.41
N ARG A 20 -2.06 7.72 6.01
CA ARG A 20 -2.88 8.66 5.22
C ARG A 20 -1.99 9.78 4.69
N ALA A 21 -2.35 10.34 3.54
CA ALA A 21 -1.52 11.34 2.86
C ALA A 21 -1.23 12.58 3.73
N GLN A 22 -2.19 13.00 4.55
CA GLN A 22 -2.09 14.16 5.44
C GLN A 22 -1.55 13.83 6.84
N GLU A 23 -1.38 12.55 7.16
CA GLU A 23 -1.01 12.09 8.50
C GLU A 23 0.45 11.60 8.53
N GLN A 24 1.13 11.91 9.64
CA GLN A 24 2.50 11.44 9.85
C GLN A 24 2.52 10.01 10.40
N ARG A 25 1.47 9.60 11.12
CA ARG A 25 1.37 8.27 11.75
C ARG A 25 0.98 7.20 10.73
N ALA A 26 1.68 6.07 10.77
CA ALA A 26 1.30 4.90 10.00
C ALA A 26 -0.02 4.33 10.52
N VAL A 27 -0.93 4.03 9.59
CA VAL A 27 -2.19 3.30 9.85
C VAL A 27 -2.00 1.79 9.68
N PHE A 28 -0.93 1.38 9.01
CA PHE A 28 -0.59 -0.01 8.78
C PHE A 28 0.92 -0.16 8.64
N THR A 29 1.47 -1.15 9.33
CA THR A 29 2.87 -1.56 9.22
C THR A 29 2.94 -3.07 9.07
N GLN A 30 3.79 -3.55 8.17
CA GLN A 30 3.99 -4.98 7.97
C GLN A 30 5.44 -5.28 7.63
N THR A 31 5.99 -6.32 8.25
CA THR A 31 7.28 -6.90 7.87
C THR A 31 7.04 -8.11 6.99
N VAL A 32 7.71 -8.16 5.84
CA VAL A 32 7.63 -9.30 4.90
C VAL A 32 9.01 -9.67 4.38
N THR A 33 9.20 -10.92 3.97
CA THR A 33 10.39 -11.37 3.22
C THR A 33 10.17 -11.37 1.70
N SER A 34 8.92 -11.27 1.26
CA SER A 34 8.52 -11.12 -0.15
C SER A 34 8.71 -9.69 -0.66
N LEU A 35 8.64 -9.52 -1.98
CA LEU A 35 8.61 -8.22 -2.67
C LEU A 35 7.18 -7.66 -2.81
N GLU A 36 6.26 -8.19 -2.00
CA GLU A 36 4.87 -7.75 -1.94
C GLU A 36 4.34 -7.73 -0.50
N ALA A 37 3.44 -6.78 -0.22
CA ALA A 37 2.68 -6.69 1.02
C ALA A 37 1.18 -6.62 0.72
N LYS A 38 0.39 -7.39 1.46
CA LYS A 38 -1.08 -7.40 1.33
C LYS A 38 -1.66 -6.37 2.29
N LEU A 39 -2.40 -5.42 1.74
CA LEU A 39 -3.10 -4.42 2.56
C LEU A 39 -4.37 -5.01 3.17
N PRO A 40 -4.69 -4.68 4.43
CA PRO A 40 -5.99 -4.96 5.01
C PRO A 40 -7.07 -4.13 4.31
N VAL A 41 -8.33 -4.36 4.65
CA VAL A 41 -9.42 -3.47 4.25
C VAL A 41 -9.20 -2.12 4.94
N LEU A 42 -8.93 -1.09 4.15
CA LEU A 42 -8.79 0.28 4.60
C LEU A 42 -10.00 1.11 4.12
N PRO A 43 -10.37 2.20 4.80
CA PRO A 43 -11.36 3.13 4.28
C PRO A 43 -10.91 3.78 2.97
N ALA A 44 -11.88 4.28 2.20
CA ALA A 44 -11.58 5.08 1.03
C ALA A 44 -10.81 6.36 1.43
N GLY A 45 -9.89 6.79 0.58
CA GLY A 45 -9.08 8.00 0.79
C GLY A 45 -7.70 7.91 0.17
N SER A 46 -6.91 8.97 0.35
CA SER A 46 -5.54 9.07 -0.15
C SER A 46 -4.52 8.59 0.87
N TYR A 47 -3.59 7.76 0.41
CA TYR A 47 -2.56 7.13 1.22
C TYR A 47 -1.19 7.34 0.61
N ARG A 48 -0.17 7.27 1.47
CA ARG A 48 1.24 7.17 1.09
C ARG A 48 1.84 5.95 1.76
N TRP A 49 2.82 5.35 1.10
CA TRP A 49 3.54 4.21 1.65
C TRP A 49 5.02 4.27 1.33
N THR A 50 5.81 3.71 2.23
CA THR A 50 7.27 3.62 2.15
C THR A 50 7.71 2.20 2.46
N VAL A 51 8.88 1.83 1.94
CA VAL A 51 9.52 0.55 2.23
C VAL A 51 10.92 0.80 2.76
N ARG A 52 11.30 0.10 3.83
CA ARG A 52 12.67 0.00 4.31
C ARG A 52 13.18 -1.42 4.05
N ALA A 53 14.36 -1.54 3.46
CA ALA A 53 15.07 -2.80 3.40
C ALA A 53 15.75 -3.05 4.74
N VAL A 54 15.69 -4.28 5.25
CA VAL A 54 16.36 -4.66 6.49
C VAL A 54 17.30 -5.81 6.18
N GLY A 55 18.59 -5.60 6.42
CA GLY A 55 19.63 -6.61 6.26
C GLY A 55 20.48 -6.74 7.53
N PRO A 56 21.62 -7.45 7.46
CA PRO A 56 22.50 -7.70 8.61
C PRO A 56 23.01 -6.43 9.30
N ALA A 57 23.23 -5.35 8.52
CA ALA A 57 23.69 -4.06 9.03
C ALA A 57 22.56 -3.20 9.64
N GLY A 58 21.32 -3.70 9.65
CA GLY A 58 20.14 -2.98 10.11
C GLY A 58 19.24 -2.47 8.98
N PRO A 59 18.24 -1.63 9.32
CA PRO A 59 17.31 -1.05 8.37
C PRO A 59 17.96 0.07 7.54
N SER A 60 17.65 0.12 6.26
CA SER A 60 17.98 1.24 5.37
C SER A 60 17.16 2.48 5.70
N GLU A 61 17.46 3.61 5.07
CA GLU A 61 16.50 4.71 4.96
C GLU A 61 15.22 4.25 4.24
N PRO A 62 14.04 4.82 4.57
CA PRO A 62 12.82 4.59 3.81
C PRO A 62 12.96 5.00 2.35
N SER A 63 12.29 4.28 1.46
CA SER A 63 12.11 4.71 0.08
C SER A 63 11.42 6.07 0.02
N ALA A 64 11.52 6.75 -1.13
CA ALA A 64 10.63 7.86 -1.43
C ALA A 64 9.15 7.42 -1.26
N PRO A 65 8.27 8.27 -0.70
CA PRO A 65 6.87 7.93 -0.49
C PRO A 65 6.15 7.77 -1.82
N ARG A 66 5.51 6.62 -1.99
CA ARG A 66 4.62 6.34 -3.12
C ARG A 66 3.18 6.59 -2.70
N HIS A 67 2.38 7.18 -3.59
CA HIS A 67 1.00 7.57 -3.30
C HIS A 67 0.01 6.65 -4.02
N PHE A 68 -1.11 6.38 -3.37
CA PHE A 68 -2.24 5.71 -3.99
C PHE A 68 -3.55 6.22 -3.38
N GLU A 69 -4.64 6.05 -4.12
CA GLU A 69 -5.98 6.35 -3.65
C GLU A 69 -6.78 5.06 -3.56
N LEU A 70 -7.37 4.81 -2.40
CA LEU A 70 -8.37 3.78 -2.26
C LEU A 70 -9.72 4.41 -2.53
N VAL A 71 -10.32 4.07 -3.66
CA VAL A 71 -11.73 4.39 -3.90
C VAL A 71 -12.56 3.29 -3.25
N SER A 72 -13.62 3.66 -2.52
CA SER A 72 -14.68 2.69 -2.28
C SER A 72 -15.14 2.22 -3.64
N GLU A 73 -15.46 0.94 -3.79
CA GLU A 73 -16.12 0.49 -5.00
C GLU A 73 -17.38 1.36 -5.13
N ARG A 74 -17.33 2.37 -6.00
CA ARG A 74 -18.52 2.84 -6.69
C ARG A 74 -19.02 1.56 -7.30
N LEU A 75 -20.03 0.96 -6.65
CA LEU A 75 -20.93 0.02 -7.29
C LEU A 75 -21.02 0.52 -8.72
N LYS A 76 -20.53 -0.26 -9.69
CA LYS A 76 -20.97 -0.07 -11.05
C LYS A 76 -22.47 -0.28 -10.98
N LEU A 77 -23.21 0.79 -10.72
CA LEU A 77 -24.59 0.93 -11.10
C LEU A 77 -24.56 0.93 -12.63
N GLU A 78 -24.29 -0.22 -13.23
CA GLU A 78 -24.94 -0.59 -14.47
C GLU A 78 -26.42 -0.76 -14.11
N VAL A 79 -27.09 0.37 -13.90
CA VAL A 79 -28.48 0.46 -14.26
C VAL A 79 -28.46 0.30 -15.77
N LYS A 80 -28.52 -0.96 -16.24
CA LYS A 80 -29.17 -1.24 -17.52
C LYS A 80 -30.58 -0.70 -17.33
N LYS A 81 -30.75 0.58 -17.69
CA LYS A 81 -32.03 1.26 -17.73
C LYS A 81 -32.96 0.30 -18.46
N GLY A 82 -34.02 -0.11 -17.76
CA GLY A 82 -35.00 -1.01 -18.31
C GLY A 82 -35.40 -0.54 -19.69
N GLN A 83 -35.28 -1.43 -20.66
CA GLN A 83 -35.98 -1.32 -21.93
C GLN A 83 -37.46 -1.48 -21.59
N TRP A 84 -38.10 -0.37 -21.21
CA TRP A 84 -39.55 -0.22 -21.21
C TRP A 84 -39.89 0.63 -22.41
N GLN A 85 -40.04 -0.02 -23.57
CA GLN A 85 -41.00 0.29 -24.62
C GLN A 85 -41.27 -1.02 -25.36
#